data_AF-A0A821NF37-F1
#
_entry.id   AF-A0A821NF37-F1
#
_cell.length_a   1.000
_cell.length_b   1.000
_cell.length_c   1.000
_cell.angle_alpha   90.00
_cell.angle_beta   90.00
_cell.angle_gamma   90.00
#
_symmetry.space_group_name_H-M   'P 1'
#
loop_
_entity.id
_entity.type
_entity.pdbx_description
1 polymer ?
#
loop_
_entity_poly.entity_id
_entity_poly.type
_entity_poly.pdbx_seq_one_letter_code
_entity_poly.pdbx_strand_id
1 'polypeptide(L)' 'MQLNLGSNQIKDGGVQCLADALQQNTTLIQLNLEQNGIADKGACYLAN' A
#
# COMPACT_ATOMS: atom_id res chain seq x y z
N MET A 1 9.14 -8.36 -8.93
CA MET A 1 9.65 -6.97 -8.79
C MET A 1 9.31 -6.48 -7.38
N GLN A 2 10.11 -5.61 -6.78
CA GLN A 2 9.89 -5.09 -5.41
C GLN A 2 9.72 -3.57 -5.44
N LEU A 3 8.82 -3.03 -4.63
CA LEU A 3 8.61 -1.60 -4.45
C LEU A 3 8.68 -1.25 -2.97
N ASN A 4 9.58 -0.32 -2.62
CA ASN A 4 9.71 0.17 -1.26
C ASN A 4 9.15 1.59 -1.16
N LEU A 5 8.09 1.74 -0.38
CA LEU A 5 7.46 3.02 -0.07
C LEU A 5 7.48 3.34 1.43
N GLY A 6 8.39 2.73 2.20
CA GLY A 6 8.53 2.99 3.62
C GLY A 6 8.73 4.48 3.94
N SER A 7 8.19 4.93 5.07
CA SER A 7 8.39 6.27 5.64
C SER A 7 7.97 7.45 4.74
N ASN A 8 6.93 7.28 3.92
CA ASN A 8 6.45 8.30 2.96
C ASN A 8 5.13 8.99 3.37
N GLN A 9 4.63 8.76 4.59
CA GLN A 9 3.39 9.36 5.10
C GLN A 9 2.17 9.14 4.18
N ILE A 10 2.08 7.98 3.54
CA ILE A 10 0.99 7.63 2.61
C ILE A 10 -0.38 7.75 3.29
N LYS A 11 -0.48 7.35 4.58
CA LYS A 11 -1.72 7.34 5.38
C LYS A 11 -2.83 6.51 4.72
N ASP A 12 -4.01 6.47 5.33
CA ASP A 12 -5.12 5.63 4.85
C ASP A 12 -5.59 5.98 3.43
N GLY A 13 -5.65 7.28 3.09
CA GLY A 13 -6.12 7.73 1.78
C GLY A 13 -5.19 7.30 0.64
N GLY A 14 -3.88 7.33 0.85
CA GLY A 14 -2.92 6.87 -0.14
C GLY A 14 -2.92 5.35 -0.33
N VAL A 15 -3.21 4.59 0.74
CA VAL A 15 -3.32 3.12 0.67
C VAL A 15 -4.51 2.69 -0.19
N GLN A 16 -5.62 3.41 -0.15
CA GLN A 16 -6.76 3.14 -1.04
C GLN A 16 -6.35 3.22 -2.51
N CYS A 17 -5.70 4.32 -2.92
CA CYS A 17 -5.20 4.47 -4.29
C CYS A 17 -4.18 3.38 -4.67
N LEU A 18 -3.34 2.97 -3.71
CA LEU A 18 -2.39 1.87 -3.89
C LEU A 18 -3.11 0.55 -4.13
N ALA A 19 -4.14 0.22 -3.35
CA ALA A 19 -4.93 -0.99 -3.52
C ALA A 19 -5.55 -1.07 -4.93
N ASP A 20 -6.14 0.03 -5.41
CA ASP A 20 -6.71 0.12 -6.76
C ASP A 20 -5.64 -0.11 -7.84
N ALA A 21 -4.45 0.46 -7.67
CA ALA A 21 -3.34 0.26 -8.61
C ALA A 21 -2.78 -1.17 -8.57
N LEU A 22 -2.76 -1.82 -7.40
CA LEU A 22 -2.28 -3.19 -7.24
C LEU A 22 -3.20 -4.22 -7.91
N GLN A 23 -4.51 -3.96 -7.99
CA GLN A 23 -5.45 -4.84 -8.70
C GLN A 23 -5.10 -5.02 -10.19
N GLN A 24 -4.46 -4.01 -10.80
CA GLN A 24 -4.01 -4.07 -12.19
C GLN A 24 -2.55 -4.49 -12.34
N ASN A 25 -1.80 -4.60 -11.24
CA ASN A 25 -0.38 -4.91 -11.26
C ASN A 25 -0.15 -6.42 -11.12
N THR A 26 0.40 -7.04 -12.17
CA THR A 26 0.69 -8.49 -12.20
C THR A 26 2.19 -8.80 -12.02
N THR A 27 3.02 -7.80 -11.78
CA THR A 27 4.50 -7.93 -11.79
C THR A 27 5.14 -7.67 -10.43
N LEU A 28 4.45 -6.94 -9.56
CA LEU A 28 4.89 -6.63 -8.21
C LEU A 28 4.72 -7.87 -7.32
N ILE A 29 5.79 -8.23 -6.62
CA ILE A 29 5.85 -9.41 -5.75
C ILE A 29 5.97 -8.99 -4.29
N GLN A 30 6.57 -7.82 -4.03
CA GLN A 30 6.76 -7.29 -2.69
C GLN A 30 6.51 -5.78 -2.65
N LEU A 31 5.79 -5.35 -1.63
CA LEU A 31 5.48 -3.97 -1.34
C LEU A 31 5.83 -3.69 0.12
N ASN A 32 6.73 -2.73 0.37
CA ASN A 32 7.02 -2.25 1.72
C ASN A 32 6.29 -0.93 1.98
N LEU A 33 5.46 -0.91 3.04
CA LEU A 33 4.70 0.26 3.50
C LEU A 33 5.00 0.62 4.97
N GLU A 34 6.11 0.14 5.52
CA GLU A 34 6.52 0.44 6.90
C GLU A 34 6.53 1.96 7.18
N GLN A 35 6.18 2.35 8.41
CA GLN A 35 6.24 3.75 8.88
C GLN A 35 5.45 4.77 8.03
N ASN A 36 4.35 4.36 7.38
CA ASN A 36 3.49 5.27 6.60
C ASN A 36 2.31 5.88 7.36
N GLY A 37 2.15 5.57 8.66
CA GLY A 37 1.02 6.04 9.46
C GLY A 37 -0.33 5.52 8.95
N ILE A 38 -0.33 4.26 8.50
CA ILE A 38 -1.53 3.55 8.04
C ILE A 38 -2.24 3.00 9.28
N ALA A 39 -3.48 3.38 9.48
CA ALA A 39 -4.33 2.82 10.53
C ALA A 39 -5.05 1.55 10.04
N ASP A 40 -5.71 0.84 10.94
CA ASP A 40 -6.47 -0.38 10.62
C ASP A 40 -7.44 -0.19 9.44
N LYS A 41 -8.12 0.97 9.39
CA LYS A 41 -9.00 1.35 8.29
C LYS A 41 -8.28 1.37 6.94
N GLY A 42 -7.08 1.94 6.87
CA GLY A 42 -6.26 1.97 5.66
C GLY A 42 -5.79 0.57 5.27
N ALA A 43 -5.37 -0.24 6.25
CA ALA A 43 -4.92 -1.61 6.02
C ALA A 43 -6.03 -2.52 5.45
N CYS A 44 -7.31 -2.26 5.79
CA CYS A 44 -8.44 -2.99 5.21
C CYS A 44 -8.50 -2.92 3.68
N TYR A 45 -8.00 -1.84 3.05
CA TYR A 45 -7.99 -1.74 1.58
C TYR A 45 -7.02 -2.73 0.91
N LEU A 46 -6.00 -3.20 1.65
CA LEU A 46 -5.01 -4.18 1.16
C LEU A 46 -5.35 -5.63 1.54
N ALA A 47 -6.35 -5.84 2.39
CA ALA A 47 -6.69 -7.16 2.93
C ALA A 47 -7.66 -7.97 2.04
N ASN A 48 -7.91 -7.50 0.81
CA ASN A 48 -8.90 -8.06 -0.11
C ASN A 48 -8.28 -9.11 -1.04
#